data_AF-A0A9D6HVX0-F1
#
_entry.id   AF-A0A9D6HVX0-F1
#
_cell.length_a   1.000
_cell.length_b   1.000
_cell.length_c   1.000
_cell.angle_alpha   90.00
_cell.angle_beta   90.00
_cell.angle_gamma   90.00
#
_symmetry.space_group_name_H-M   'P 1'
#
loop_
_entity.id
_entity.type
_entity.pdbx_description
1 polymer ?
#
loop_
_entity_poly.entity_id
_entity_poly.type
_entity_poly.pdbx_seq_one_letter_code
_entity_poly.pdbx_strand_id
1 'polypeptide(L)'
;MRKKKKPFLDKRERAIALILSCLASICLLLALEVLQAFSQGQQLFLSASGNPVTMIENKITDFWQRTRNGDERRYNAQFGKTPRQIVILCIDRETISQFGPPPYPRRVYARLLRILREAGVKAVGIDITFFGASADPEDDRLFAEELKQNPNVTLASFLKQTQEMAVTDTHARRRDSDEMWKIGMVEEKPI
;
A
#
# COMPACT_ATOMS: atom_id res chain seq x y z
N MET A 1 -4.57 61.58 50.28
CA MET A 1 -4.89 60.53 49.28
C MET A 1 -3.68 60.31 48.36
N ARG A 2 -2.85 59.29 48.59
CA ARG A 2 -1.60 59.07 47.84
C ARG A 2 -1.85 58.03 46.74
N LYS A 3 -1.97 58.49 45.48
CA LYS A 3 -2.13 57.61 44.30
C LYS A 3 -0.90 56.71 44.17
N LYS A 4 -1.07 55.38 44.30
CA LYS A 4 -0.03 54.39 44.00
C LYS A 4 0.28 54.46 42.49
N LYS A 5 1.44 54.99 42.11
CA LYS A 5 1.92 54.97 40.72
C LYS A 5 2.26 53.52 40.37
N LYS A 6 1.65 52.98 39.31
CA LYS A 6 1.97 51.64 38.78
C LYS A 6 3.43 51.65 38.26
N PRO A 7 4.23 50.60 38.49
CA PRO A 7 5.60 50.54 38.00
C PRO A 7 5.60 50.48 36.47
N PHE A 8 6.18 51.50 35.84
CA PHE A 8 6.35 51.58 34.40
C PHE A 8 7.60 50.77 34.04
N LEU A 9 7.43 49.52 33.60
CA LEU A 9 8.54 48.68 33.15
C LEU A 9 9.36 49.39 32.06
N ASP A 10 10.69 49.27 32.14
CA ASP A 10 11.63 49.90 31.23
C ASP A 10 11.47 49.35 29.79
N LYS A 11 11.90 50.12 28.78
CA LYS A 11 11.74 49.79 27.36
C LYS A 11 12.35 48.43 27.00
N ARG A 12 13.44 48.05 27.67
CA ARG A 12 14.11 46.74 27.53
C ARG A 12 13.28 45.59 28.12
N GLU A 13 12.67 45.81 29.29
CA GLU A 13 11.82 44.80 29.94
C GLU A 13 10.53 44.54 29.15
N ARG A 14 9.98 45.58 28.52
CA ARG A 14 8.83 45.44 27.59
C ARG A 14 9.18 44.63 26.34
N ALA A 15 10.38 44.82 25.79
CA ALA A 15 10.83 44.06 24.62
C ALA A 15 11.04 42.58 24.96
N ILE A 16 11.63 42.27 26.13
CA ILE A 16 11.81 40.89 26.60
C ILE A 16 10.45 40.23 26.85
N ALA A 17 9.51 40.93 27.48
CA ALA A 17 8.17 40.41 27.73
C ALA A 17 7.41 40.07 26.44
N LEU A 18 7.57 40.86 25.37
CA LEU A 18 6.96 40.61 24.06
C LEU A 18 7.59 39.41 23.34
N ILE A 19 8.91 39.24 23.44
CA ILE A 19 9.60 38.10 22.83
C ILE A 19 9.20 36.79 23.54
N LEU A 20 9.15 36.79 24.87
CA LEU A 20 8.75 35.63 25.66
C LEU A 20 7.29 35.23 25.42
N SER A 21 6.38 36.19 25.27
CA SER A 21 4.97 35.88 24.94
C SER A 21 4.80 35.33 23.53
N CYS A 22 5.61 35.82 22.57
CA CYS A 22 5.63 35.31 21.20
C CYS A 22 6.17 33.88 21.15
N LEU A 23 7.28 33.59 21.82
CA LEU A 23 7.85 32.25 21.90
C LEU A 23 6.91 31.26 22.60
N ALA A 24 6.25 31.67 23.69
CA ALA A 24 5.26 30.83 24.36
C ALA A 24 4.06 30.52 23.45
N SER A 25 3.60 31.49 22.65
CA SER A 25 2.50 31.30 21.70
C SER A 25 2.88 30.37 20.56
N ILE A 26 4.10 30.51 20.01
CA ILE A 26 4.62 29.61 18.97
C ILE A 26 4.75 28.18 19.51
N CYS A 27 5.26 28.01 20.74
CA CYS A 27 5.40 26.70 21.37
C CYS A 27 4.03 26.02 21.59
N LEU A 28 3.01 26.81 21.97
CA LEU A 28 1.64 26.32 22.14
C LEU A 28 1.00 25.91 20.81
N LEU A 29 1.26 26.64 19.73
CA LEU A 29 0.79 26.29 18.38
C LEU A 29 1.44 24.99 17.88
N LEU A 30 2.76 24.83 18.07
CA LEU A 30 3.47 23.60 17.68
C LEU A 30 3.01 22.38 18.50
N ALA A 31 2.77 22.55 19.80
CA ALA A 31 2.25 21.48 20.64
C ALA A 31 0.84 21.04 20.19
N LEU A 32 0.01 22.00 19.75
CA LEU A 32 -1.34 21.71 19.27
C LEU A 32 -1.32 20.93 17.94
N GLU A 33 -0.43 21.25 17.01
CA GLU A 33 -0.25 20.46 15.77
C GLU A 33 0.18 19.02 16.05
N VAL A 34 1.10 18.80 16.99
CA VAL A 34 1.56 17.45 17.37
C VAL A 34 0.42 16.64 17.99
N LEU A 35 -0.41 17.27 18.82
CA LEU A 35 -1.61 16.65 19.41
C LEU A 35 -2.71 16.38 18.36
N GLN A 36 -2.86 17.25 17.36
CA GLN A 36 -3.77 17.01 16.24
C GLN A 36 -3.29 15.84 15.36
N ALA A 37 -1.99 15.76 15.07
CA ALA A 37 -1.39 14.62 14.36
C ALA A 37 -1.54 13.30 15.14
N PHE A 38 -1.47 13.35 16.47
CA PHE A 38 -1.65 12.18 17.33
C PHE A 38 -3.12 11.73 17.43
N SER A 39 -4.06 12.68 17.52
CA SER A 39 -5.49 12.38 17.68
C SER A 39 -6.18 11.90 16.40
N GLN A 40 -5.67 12.28 15.21
CA GLN A 40 -6.23 11.81 13.95
C GLN A 40 -5.73 10.44 13.50
N GLY A 41 -4.85 9.75 14.25
CA GLY A 41 -4.42 8.38 13.94
C GLY A 41 -4.08 8.18 12.45
N GLN A 42 -3.62 9.23 11.77
CA GLN A 42 -3.56 9.25 10.32
C GLN A 42 -2.29 8.54 9.91
N GLN A 43 -2.51 7.30 9.48
CA GLN A 43 -1.72 6.66 8.46
C GLN A 43 -1.22 7.72 7.46
N LEU A 44 0.10 7.73 7.22
CA LEU A 44 0.74 8.40 6.09
C LEU A 44 0.19 7.82 4.78
N PHE A 45 -1.05 8.17 4.45
CA PHE A 45 -1.72 7.94 3.19
C PHE A 45 -1.66 9.25 2.39
N LEU A 46 -0.44 9.76 2.22
CA LEU A 46 -0.10 10.84 1.29
C LEU A 46 0.49 10.26 -0.01
N SER A 47 0.13 9.02 -0.35
CA SER A 47 0.72 8.24 -1.44
C SER A 47 -0.19 8.04 -2.66
N ALA A 48 -1.36 8.69 -2.73
CA ALA A 48 -2.32 8.39 -3.80
C ALA A 48 -2.80 9.58 -4.66
N SER A 49 -2.46 10.84 -4.38
CA SER A 49 -2.93 11.96 -5.24
C SER A 49 -1.87 13.04 -5.49
N GLY A 50 -1.21 12.94 -6.64
CA GLY A 50 -0.84 14.10 -7.49
C GLY A 50 0.07 15.19 -6.91
N ASN A 51 0.79 14.97 -5.82
CA ASN A 51 1.68 16.00 -5.26
C ASN A 51 2.93 16.19 -6.15
N PRO A 52 3.28 17.42 -6.57
CA PRO A 52 4.49 17.66 -7.36
C PRO A 52 5.78 17.17 -6.68
N VAL A 53 5.81 17.11 -5.34
CA VAL A 53 6.93 16.55 -4.57
C VAL A 53 7.07 15.05 -4.79
N THR A 54 5.96 14.29 -4.79
CA THR A 54 6.02 12.83 -5.04
C THR A 54 6.32 12.53 -6.51
N MET A 55 5.91 13.39 -7.43
CA MET A 55 6.29 13.28 -8.85
C MET A 55 7.80 13.52 -9.04
N ILE A 56 8.38 14.49 -8.33
CA ILE A 56 9.82 14.74 -8.32
C ILE A 56 10.56 13.59 -7.64
N GLU A 57 10.08 13.11 -6.50
CA GLU A 57 10.64 11.97 -5.78
C GLU A 57 10.62 10.70 -6.63
N ASN A 58 9.51 10.43 -7.33
CA ASN A 58 9.41 9.32 -8.28
C ASN A 58 10.37 9.51 -9.45
N LYS A 59 10.54 10.72 -9.99
CA LYS A 59 11.52 11.00 -11.06
C LYS A 59 12.97 10.90 -10.57
N ILE A 60 13.25 11.32 -9.35
CA ILE A 60 14.57 11.19 -8.72
C ILE A 60 14.85 9.72 -8.45
N THR A 61 13.86 8.96 -7.99
CA THR A 61 13.95 7.51 -7.77
C THR A 61 14.15 6.77 -9.09
N ASP A 62 13.40 7.10 -10.13
CA ASP A 62 13.51 6.53 -11.47
C ASP A 62 14.85 6.92 -12.14
N PHE A 63 15.30 8.16 -11.95
CA PHE A 63 16.64 8.61 -12.35
C PHE A 63 17.74 7.89 -11.58
N TRP A 64 17.59 7.72 -10.26
CA TRP A 64 18.49 6.93 -9.42
C TRP A 64 18.52 5.46 -9.84
N GLN A 65 17.39 4.87 -10.18
CA GLN A 65 17.31 3.49 -10.69
C GLN A 65 17.98 3.37 -12.06
N ARG A 66 17.72 4.34 -12.96
CA ARG A 66 18.32 4.38 -14.30
C ARG A 66 19.83 4.61 -14.28
N THR A 67 20.31 5.40 -13.33
CA THR A 67 21.76 5.62 -13.10
C THR A 67 22.41 4.48 -12.28
N ARG A 68 21.64 3.73 -11.50
CA ARG A 68 22.06 2.46 -10.87
C ARG A 68 22.26 1.30 -11.84
N ASN A 69 21.77 1.38 -13.08
CA ASN A 69 22.02 0.35 -14.10
C ASN A 69 23.51 0.18 -14.47
N GLY A 70 24.40 1.09 -14.04
CA GLY A 70 25.85 0.98 -14.26
C GLY A 70 26.62 0.11 -13.25
N ASP A 71 25.96 -0.41 -12.20
CA ASP A 71 26.65 -0.85 -10.98
C ASP A 71 26.48 -2.34 -10.65
N GLU A 72 26.47 -3.21 -11.66
CA GLU A 72 26.57 -4.67 -11.46
C GLU A 72 27.79 -5.03 -10.57
N ARG A 73 28.89 -4.27 -10.67
CA ARG A 73 30.08 -4.45 -9.82
C ARG A 73 29.85 -4.09 -8.36
N ARG A 74 29.12 -3.00 -8.05
CA ARG A 74 28.85 -2.59 -6.66
C ARG A 74 27.79 -3.46 -6.01
N TYR A 75 26.74 -3.87 -6.75
CA TYR A 75 25.77 -4.83 -6.25
C TYR A 75 26.42 -6.17 -5.91
N ASN A 76 27.27 -6.70 -6.81
CA ASN A 76 27.97 -7.95 -6.59
C ASN A 76 29.00 -7.91 -5.45
N ALA A 77 29.57 -6.73 -5.16
CA ALA A 77 30.49 -6.53 -4.04
C ALA A 77 29.78 -6.50 -2.68
N GLN A 78 28.53 -6.04 -2.63
CA GLN A 78 27.76 -5.88 -1.38
C GLN A 78 26.80 -7.04 -1.10
N PHE A 79 26.22 -7.65 -2.14
CA PHE A 79 25.17 -8.68 -2.03
C PHE A 79 25.54 -10.00 -2.70
N GLY A 80 26.78 -10.14 -3.18
CA GLY A 80 27.25 -11.31 -3.93
C GLY A 80 26.79 -11.30 -5.39
N LYS A 81 27.37 -12.16 -6.23
CA LYS A 81 27.02 -12.27 -7.65
C LYS A 81 25.52 -12.49 -7.83
N THR A 82 24.85 -11.62 -8.60
CA THR A 82 23.46 -11.85 -9.04
C THR A 82 23.36 -13.26 -9.62
N PRO A 83 22.52 -14.14 -9.07
CA PRO A 83 22.37 -15.47 -9.61
C PRO A 83 21.84 -15.38 -11.03
N ARG A 84 22.61 -15.86 -12.02
CA ARG A 84 22.17 -15.94 -13.43
C ARG A 84 20.97 -16.88 -13.65
N GLN A 85 20.44 -17.47 -12.57
CA GLN A 85 19.39 -18.48 -12.57
C GLN A 85 18.01 -17.90 -12.21
N ILE A 86 17.91 -16.60 -11.94
CA ILE A 86 16.66 -15.91 -11.61
C ILE A 86 16.30 -15.01 -12.79
N VAL A 87 15.06 -15.16 -13.29
CA VAL A 87 14.50 -14.33 -14.36
C VAL A 87 13.31 -13.57 -13.79
N ILE A 88 13.29 -12.25 -13.98
CA ILE A 88 12.15 -11.40 -13.60
C ILE A 88 11.40 -11.04 -14.88
N LEU A 89 10.14 -11.42 -14.96
CA LEU A 89 9.25 -11.03 -16.04
C LEU A 89 8.46 -9.78 -15.60
N CYS A 90 8.84 -8.62 -16.12
CA CYS A 90 8.16 -7.37 -15.81
C CYS A 90 6.95 -7.17 -16.73
N ILE A 91 5.84 -6.67 -16.18
CA ILE A 91 4.72 -6.13 -16.96
C ILE A 91 4.96 -4.62 -17.06
N ASP A 92 5.36 -4.15 -18.24
CA ASP A 92 5.70 -2.74 -18.48
C ASP A 92 4.52 -1.94 -19.06
N ARG A 93 4.74 -0.65 -19.26
CA ARG A 93 3.73 0.26 -19.84
C ARG A 93 3.29 -0.17 -21.24
N GLU A 94 4.22 -0.66 -22.06
CA GLU A 94 3.91 -1.10 -23.41
C GLU A 94 3.00 -2.33 -23.38
N THR A 95 3.31 -3.31 -22.53
CA THR A 95 2.47 -4.49 -22.28
C THR A 95 1.07 -4.08 -21.80
N ILE A 96 0.98 -3.16 -20.84
CA ILE A 96 -0.32 -2.66 -20.35
C ILE A 96 -1.10 -1.93 -21.45
N SER A 97 -0.42 -1.17 -22.30
CA SER A 97 -1.08 -0.47 -23.40
C SER A 97 -1.68 -1.42 -24.44
N GLN A 98 -1.05 -2.58 -24.65
CA GLN A 98 -1.48 -3.58 -25.63
C GLN A 98 -2.51 -4.56 -25.06
N PHE A 99 -2.32 -5.03 -23.82
CA PHE A 99 -3.10 -6.13 -23.23
C PHE A 99 -4.00 -5.70 -22.07
N GLY A 100 -3.93 -4.43 -21.67
CA GLY A 100 -4.62 -3.92 -20.49
C GLY A 100 -3.89 -4.22 -19.18
N PRO A 101 -4.43 -3.72 -18.05
CA PRO A 101 -3.86 -3.98 -16.74
C PRO A 101 -4.12 -5.43 -16.28
N PRO A 102 -3.19 -6.05 -15.52
CA PRO A 102 -3.45 -7.32 -14.85
C PRO A 102 -4.50 -7.17 -13.72
N PRO A 103 -5.10 -8.27 -13.23
CA PRO A 103 -4.86 -9.66 -13.64
C PRO A 103 -5.50 -10.01 -14.99
N TYR A 104 -4.74 -10.72 -15.83
CA TYR A 104 -5.22 -11.29 -17.09
C TYR A 104 -6.17 -12.50 -16.84
N PRO A 105 -6.88 -13.01 -17.88
CA PRO A 105 -7.66 -14.23 -17.74
C PRO A 105 -6.81 -15.38 -17.18
N ARG A 106 -7.32 -16.15 -16.21
CA ARG A 106 -6.50 -17.11 -15.46
C ARG A 106 -6.00 -18.28 -16.29
N ARG A 107 -6.62 -18.55 -17.45
CA ARG A 107 -6.06 -19.45 -18.48
C ARG A 107 -4.65 -19.04 -18.95
N VAL A 108 -4.33 -17.75 -18.96
CA VAL A 108 -3.01 -17.23 -19.35
C VAL A 108 -1.97 -17.63 -18.32
N TYR A 109 -2.27 -17.43 -17.03
CA TYR A 109 -1.38 -17.84 -15.94
C TYR A 109 -1.24 -19.36 -15.84
N ALA A 110 -2.32 -20.12 -16.02
CA ALA A 110 -2.27 -21.58 -16.09
C ALA A 110 -1.34 -22.06 -17.23
N ARG A 111 -1.47 -21.47 -18.43
CA ARG A 111 -0.58 -21.79 -19.55
C ARG A 111 0.88 -21.43 -19.25
N LEU A 112 1.13 -20.28 -18.63
CA LEU A 112 2.47 -19.86 -18.23
C LEU A 112 3.10 -20.87 -17.25
N LEU A 113 2.36 -21.23 -16.20
CA LEU A 113 2.84 -22.19 -15.21
C LEU A 113 3.18 -23.55 -15.83
N ARG A 114 2.35 -24.04 -16.74
CA ARG A 114 2.63 -25.28 -17.47
C ARG A 114 3.94 -25.21 -18.26
N ILE A 115 4.18 -24.12 -18.99
CA ILE A 115 5.41 -23.92 -19.76
C ILE A 115 6.63 -23.88 -18.82
N LEU A 116 6.53 -23.16 -17.70
CA LEU A 116 7.62 -23.06 -16.72
C LEU A 116 7.91 -24.41 -16.03
N ARG A 117 6.86 -25.20 -15.76
CA ARG A 117 6.98 -26.57 -15.24
C ARG A 117 7.72 -27.48 -16.22
N GLU A 118 7.28 -27.48 -17.49
CA GLU A 118 7.88 -28.26 -18.57
C GLU A 118 9.34 -27.85 -18.81
N ALA A 119 9.68 -26.58 -18.58
CA ALA A 119 11.06 -26.06 -18.65
C ALA A 119 11.93 -26.40 -17.42
N GLY A 120 11.38 -27.06 -16.39
CA GLY A 120 12.13 -27.46 -15.19
C GLY A 120 12.48 -26.30 -14.26
N VAL A 121 11.68 -25.22 -14.26
CA VAL A 121 11.87 -24.09 -13.34
C VAL A 121 11.70 -24.55 -11.89
N LYS A 122 12.66 -24.17 -11.04
CA LYS A 122 12.72 -24.65 -9.64
C LYS A 122 11.64 -24.02 -8.74
N ALA A 123 11.31 -22.75 -8.97
CA ALA A 123 10.32 -22.01 -8.19
C ALA A 123 9.77 -20.83 -9.01
N VAL A 124 8.52 -20.45 -8.74
CA VAL A 124 7.84 -19.34 -9.42
C VAL A 124 7.14 -18.47 -8.38
N GLY A 125 7.41 -17.17 -8.40
CA GLY A 125 6.66 -16.17 -7.63
C GLY A 125 5.79 -15.34 -8.56
N ILE A 126 4.49 -15.20 -8.23
CA ILE A 126 3.57 -14.32 -8.95
C ILE A 126 3.15 -13.19 -8.03
N ASP A 127 3.68 -11.99 -8.30
CA ASP A 127 3.35 -10.75 -7.57
C ASP A 127 2.11 -10.06 -8.18
N ILE A 128 1.03 -10.83 -8.30
CA ILE A 128 -0.28 -10.36 -8.79
C ILE A 128 -1.32 -11.00 -7.90
N THR A 129 -2.27 -10.20 -7.43
CA THR A 129 -3.36 -10.69 -6.58
C THR A 129 -4.63 -10.89 -7.36
N PHE A 130 -5.24 -12.06 -7.16
CA PHE A 130 -6.47 -12.47 -7.81
C PHE A 130 -7.65 -12.27 -6.86
N PHE A 131 -8.43 -11.22 -7.09
CA PHE A 131 -9.62 -10.92 -6.30
C PHE A 131 -10.89 -11.48 -6.95
N GLY A 132 -11.75 -12.10 -6.13
CA GLY A 132 -13.04 -12.64 -6.58
C GLY A 132 -12.93 -13.79 -7.57
N ALA A 133 -14.07 -14.25 -8.08
CA ALA A 133 -14.12 -15.25 -9.14
C ALA A 133 -13.66 -14.66 -10.49
N SER A 134 -13.14 -15.51 -11.36
CA SER A 134 -12.91 -15.18 -12.76
C SER A 134 -14.21 -14.90 -13.49
N ALA A 135 -14.13 -14.14 -14.60
CA ALA A 135 -15.25 -13.93 -15.49
C ALA A 135 -15.74 -15.25 -16.14
N ASP A 136 -14.80 -16.17 -16.41
CA ASP A 136 -15.07 -17.53 -16.88
C ASP A 136 -14.72 -18.53 -15.76
N PRO A 137 -15.65 -19.32 -15.24
CA PRO A 137 -15.37 -20.33 -14.21
C PRO A 137 -14.32 -21.36 -14.61
N GLU A 138 -14.20 -21.68 -15.91
CA GLU A 138 -13.18 -22.63 -16.38
C GLU A 138 -11.76 -22.09 -16.20
N ASP A 139 -11.59 -20.76 -16.21
CA ASP A 139 -10.28 -20.14 -15.97
C ASP A 139 -9.79 -20.37 -14.54
N ASP A 140 -10.70 -20.30 -13.55
CA ASP A 140 -10.38 -20.63 -12.16
C ASP A 140 -10.05 -22.12 -12.03
N ARG A 141 -10.80 -22.99 -12.69
CA ARG A 141 -10.57 -24.45 -12.69
C ARG A 141 -9.19 -24.80 -13.25
N LEU A 142 -8.85 -24.27 -14.43
CA LEU A 142 -7.56 -24.51 -15.08
C LEU A 142 -6.39 -23.99 -14.25
N PHE A 143 -6.53 -22.82 -13.64
CA PHE A 143 -5.47 -22.23 -12.83
C PHE A 143 -5.27 -23.01 -11.53
N ALA A 144 -6.34 -23.41 -10.86
CA ALA A 144 -6.27 -24.25 -9.66
C ALA A 144 -5.65 -25.62 -9.96
N GLU A 145 -5.98 -26.23 -11.11
CA GLU A 145 -5.40 -27.50 -11.54
C GLU A 145 -3.90 -27.38 -11.78
N GLU A 146 -3.45 -26.34 -12.47
CA GLU A 146 -2.02 -26.16 -12.72
C GLU A 146 -1.25 -25.79 -11.44
N LEU A 147 -1.84 -25.01 -10.52
CA LEU A 147 -1.23 -24.73 -9.22
C LEU A 147 -1.01 -26.01 -8.40
N LYS A 148 -1.95 -26.97 -8.43
CA LYS A 148 -1.77 -28.28 -7.78
C LYS A 148 -0.61 -29.07 -8.37
N GLN A 149 -0.37 -28.95 -9.68
CA GLN A 149 0.76 -29.60 -10.36
C GLN A 149 2.10 -28.88 -10.13
N ASN A 150 2.08 -27.66 -9.57
CA ASN A 150 3.25 -26.82 -9.34
C ASN A 150 3.33 -26.36 -7.87
N PRO A 151 3.72 -27.24 -6.94
CA PRO A 151 3.79 -26.89 -5.51
C PRO A 151 4.83 -25.80 -5.20
N ASN A 152 5.74 -25.50 -6.12
CA ASN A 152 6.78 -24.48 -5.96
C ASN A 152 6.33 -23.09 -6.47
N VAL A 153 5.02 -22.89 -6.66
CA VAL A 153 4.43 -21.60 -7.04
C VAL A 153 3.93 -20.89 -5.79
N THR A 154 4.32 -19.63 -5.61
CA THR A 154 3.82 -18.74 -4.56
C THR A 154 3.07 -17.57 -5.16
N LEU A 155 1.89 -17.25 -4.61
CA LEU A 155 1.04 -16.14 -5.04
C LEU A 155 1.07 -15.01 -4.01
N ALA A 156 1.02 -13.76 -4.48
CA ALA A 156 0.81 -12.61 -3.62
C ALA A 156 -0.59 -12.63 -2.97
N SER A 157 -0.66 -12.11 -1.75
CA SER A 157 -1.90 -11.97 -0.98
C SER A 157 -1.93 -10.63 -0.28
N PHE A 158 -3.11 -10.04 -0.12
CA PHE A 158 -3.33 -8.80 0.60
C PHE A 158 -4.07 -9.06 1.91
N LEU A 159 -3.53 -8.55 3.02
CA LEU A 159 -4.22 -8.54 4.31
C LEU A 159 -5.14 -7.31 4.37
N LYS A 160 -6.45 -7.53 4.49
CA LYS A 160 -7.42 -6.45 4.70
C LYS A 160 -7.59 -6.23 6.21
N GLN A 161 -7.15 -5.07 6.71
CA GLN A 161 -7.47 -4.65 8.08
C GLN A 161 -8.92 -4.12 8.09
N THR A 162 -9.85 -4.92 8.59
CA THR A 162 -11.22 -4.47 8.81
C THR A 162 -11.23 -3.54 10.02
N GLN A 163 -11.32 -2.22 9.80
CA GLN A 163 -11.70 -1.32 10.88
C GLN A 163 -13.18 -1.52 11.16
N GLU A 164 -13.47 -2.08 12.33
CA GLU A 164 -14.79 -2.10 12.91
C GLU A 164 -15.15 -0.65 13.27
N MET A 165 -15.81 0.06 12.34
CA MET A 165 -16.44 1.33 12.69
C MET A 165 -17.51 0.99 13.72
N ALA A 166 -17.34 1.50 14.94
CA ALA A 166 -18.39 1.50 15.95
C ALA A 166 -19.58 2.28 15.38
N VAL A 167 -20.53 1.56 14.78
CA VAL A 167 -21.83 2.10 14.41
C VAL A 167 -22.54 2.36 15.72
N THR A 168 -22.57 3.62 16.17
CA THR A 168 -23.50 4.07 17.20
C THR A 168 -24.90 4.04 16.60
N ASP A 169 -25.50 2.85 16.61
CA ASP A 169 -26.81 2.61 16.03
C ASP A 169 -27.88 3.17 16.99
N THR A 170 -28.43 4.36 16.71
CA THR A 170 -29.62 4.87 17.41
C THR A 170 -30.93 4.42 16.74
N HIS A 171 -30.90 3.62 15.67
CA HIS A 171 -32.14 3.05 15.12
C HIS A 171 -31.98 1.58 14.76
N ALA A 172 -32.07 0.73 15.80
CA ALA A 172 -32.27 -0.70 15.70
C ALA A 172 -33.49 -1.02 14.81
N ARG A 173 -33.23 -1.28 13.53
CA ARG A 173 -34.15 -2.01 12.65
C ARG A 173 -33.58 -3.42 12.53
N ARG A 174 -34.19 -4.36 13.26
CA ARG A 174 -33.92 -5.80 13.15
C ARG A 174 -33.90 -6.18 11.67
N ARG A 175 -32.71 -6.46 11.14
CA ARG A 175 -32.53 -7.23 9.91
C ARG A 175 -32.25 -8.65 10.36
N ASP A 176 -33.19 -9.54 10.07
CA ASP A 176 -33.15 -10.94 10.45
C ASP A 176 -31.86 -11.60 9.94
N SER A 177 -31.23 -12.36 10.83
CA SER A 177 -29.93 -13.03 10.71
C SER A 177 -29.88 -14.16 9.69
N ASP A 178 -31.00 -14.50 9.05
CA ASP A 178 -31.15 -15.75 8.30
C ASP A 178 -30.76 -15.60 6.82
N GLU A 179 -30.51 -14.39 6.32
CA GLU A 179 -30.08 -14.15 4.93
C GLU A 179 -28.56 -13.98 4.76
N MET A 180 -27.78 -13.96 5.85
CA MET A 180 -26.36 -13.61 5.82
C MET A 180 -25.43 -14.69 5.24
N TRP A 181 -25.88 -15.95 5.14
CA TRP A 181 -25.02 -17.07 4.71
C TRP A 181 -25.08 -17.40 3.22
N LYS A 182 -25.76 -16.61 2.38
CA LYS A 182 -25.85 -16.84 0.92
C LYS A 182 -24.75 -16.15 0.11
N ILE A 183 -23.51 -16.15 0.60
CA ILE A 183 -22.33 -15.75 -0.16
C ILE A 183 -21.43 -16.98 -0.32
N GLY A 184 -21.47 -17.60 -1.51
CA GLY A 184 -20.29 -18.25 -2.07
C GLY A 184 -20.15 -19.78 -2.00
N MET A 185 -21.21 -20.58 -1.95
CA MET A 185 -21.12 -22.01 -2.27
C MET A 185 -22.16 -22.44 -3.31
N VAL A 186 -21.69 -23.03 -4.41
CA VAL A 186 -22.49 -23.76 -5.39
C VAL A 186 -22.91 -25.08 -4.74
N GLU A 187 -24.19 -25.26 -4.47
CA GLU A 187 -24.73 -26.56 -4.07
C GLU A 187 -24.88 -27.45 -5.32
N GLU A 188 -24.05 -28.49 -5.43
CA GLU A 188 -24.32 -29.63 -6.30
C GLU A 188 -25.57 -30.35 -5.81
N LYS A 189 -26.56 -30.50 -6.70
CA LYS A 189 -27.79 -31.24 -6.43
C LYS A 189 -27.58 -32.71 -6.85
N PRO A 190 -27.67 -33.72 -5.97
CA PRO A 190 -27.79 -35.09 -6.42
C PRO A 190 -29.22 -35.34 -6.94
N ILE A 191 -29.30 -36.25 -7.91
CA ILE A 191 -30.48 -36.68 -8.69
C ILE A 191 -31.53 -37.30 -7.78
#